data_AF-A0A2Z6GEQ8-F1
#
_entry.id   AF-A0A2Z6GEQ8-F1
#
_cell.length_a   1.000
_cell.length_b   1.000
_cell.length_c   1.000
_cell.angle_alpha   90.00
_cell.angle_beta   90.00
_cell.angle_gamma   90.00
#
_symmetry.space_group_name_H-M   'P 1'
#
loop_
_entity.id
_entity.type
_entity.pdbx_description
1 polymer ?
#
loop_
_entity_poly.entity_id
_entity_poly.type
_entity_poly.pdbx_seq_one_letter_code
_entity_poly.pdbx_strand_id
1 'polypeptide(L)' 'MSKLLKMILAANIIAITVLVFAYPNLMVGPGKLINGHKQLETDCFACLTTLVGATSERCVVCHKPA' A
#
# COMPACT_ATOMS: atom_id res chain seq x y z
N MET A 1 -33.04 6.43 1.70
CA MET A 1 -32.01 5.57 1.08
C MET A 1 -32.49 4.12 1.06
N SER A 2 -32.65 3.49 -0.11
CA SER A 2 -33.13 2.10 -0.20
C SER A 2 -32.12 1.12 0.41
N LYS A 3 -32.59 -0.03 0.94
CA LYS A 3 -31.72 -1.06 1.52
C LYS A 3 -30.71 -1.60 0.49
N LEU A 4 -31.15 -1.77 -0.76
CA LEU A 4 -30.31 -2.19 -1.87
C LEU A 4 -29.16 -1.20 -2.14
N LEU A 5 -29.47 0.10 -2.20
CA LEU A 5 -28.46 1.12 -2.43
C LEU A 5 -27.39 1.13 -1.32
N LYS A 6 -27.80 0.96 -0.06
CA LYS A 6 -26.85 0.83 1.06
C LYS A 6 -25.94 -0.40 0.91
N MET A 7 -26.48 -1.55 0.50
CA MET A 7 -25.69 -2.76 0.30
C MET A 7 -24.67 -2.60 -0.84
N ILE A 8 -25.09 -2.04 -1.98
CA ILE A 8 -24.18 -1.80 -3.11
C ILE A 8 -23.06 -0.85 -2.71
N LEU A 9 -23.39 0.23 -1.99
CA LEU A 9 -22.40 1.18 -1.49
C LEU A 9 -21.40 0.49 -0.54
N ALA A 10 -21.89 -0.29 0.42
CA ALA A 10 -21.03 -1.01 1.36
C ALA A 10 -20.10 -2.00 0.63
N ALA A 11 -20.62 -2.75 -0.34
CA ALA A 11 -19.83 -3.68 -1.13
C ALA A 11 -18.70 -2.98 -1.91
N ASN A 12 -18.97 -1.81 -2.51
CA ASN A 12 -17.95 -1.03 -3.21
C ASN A 12 -16.87 -0.50 -2.27
N ILE A 13 -17.26 0.03 -1.10
CA ILE A 13 -16.29 0.52 -0.10
C ILE A 13 -15.39 -0.62 0.37
N ILE A 14 -15.97 -1.78 0.66
CA ILE A 14 -15.20 -2.97 1.07
C ILE A 14 -14.26 -3.40 -0.06
N ALA A 15 -14.75 -3.50 -1.29
CA ALA A 15 -13.94 -3.90 -2.45
C ALA A 15 -12.75 -2.95 -2.67
N ILE A 16 -12.98 -1.64 -2.66
CA ILE A 16 -11.92 -0.64 -2.83
C ILE A 16 -10.94 -0.70 -1.67
N THR A 17 -11.43 -0.87 -0.43
CA THR A 17 -10.58 -1.00 0.76
C THR A 17 -9.63 -2.19 0.61
N VAL A 18 -10.13 -3.35 0.18
CA VAL A 18 -9.29 -4.54 -0.08
C VAL A 18 -8.26 -4.25 -1.18
N LEU A 19 -8.67 -3.62 -2.27
CA LEU A 19 -7.77 -3.30 -3.38
C LEU A 19 -6.63 -2.36 -3.00
N VAL A 20 -6.86 -1.40 -2.08
CA VAL A 20 -5.81 -0.51 -1.57
C VAL A 20 -4.66 -1.28 -0.93
N PHE A 21 -4.95 -2.38 -0.22
CA PHE A 21 -3.91 -3.20 0.41
C PHE A 21 -3.35 -4.30 -0.50
N ALA A 22 -4.15 -4.81 -1.44
CA ALA A 22 -3.70 -5.85 -2.37
C ALA A 22 -2.83 -5.29 -3.51
N TYR A 23 -3.13 -4.08 -3.98
CA TYR A 23 -2.43 -3.41 -5.09
C TYR A 23 -2.07 -1.96 -4.73
N PRO A 24 -1.33 -1.74 -3.63
CA PRO A 24 -1.04 -0.40 -3.13
C PRO A 24 -0.29 0.44 -4.16
N ASN A 25 0.58 -0.17 -4.97
CA ASN A 25 1.33 0.51 -6.03
C ASN A 25 0.42 1.11 -7.13
N LEU A 26 -0.75 0.52 -7.39
CA LEU A 26 -1.72 1.01 -8.37
C LEU A 26 -2.76 1.97 -7.79
N MET A 27 -2.99 1.91 -6.47
CA MET A 27 -4.04 2.68 -5.79
C MET A 27 -3.50 3.93 -5.10
N VAL A 28 -2.44 3.77 -4.30
CA VAL A 28 -1.89 4.80 -3.39
C VAL A 28 -0.37 4.92 -3.47
N GLY A 29 0.25 4.39 -4.53
CA GLY A 29 1.70 4.32 -4.68
C GLY A 29 2.36 5.71 -4.76
N PRO A 30 3.56 5.91 -4.16
CA PRO A 30 4.24 7.21 -4.13
C PRO A 30 4.91 7.61 -5.47
N GLY A 31 4.60 6.91 -6.56
CA GLY A 31 5.27 7.04 -7.85
C GLY A 31 6.39 6.02 -8.06
N LYS A 32 7.23 6.26 -9.07
CA LYS A 32 8.31 5.34 -9.46
C LYS A 32 9.49 5.42 -8.50
N LEU A 33 10.04 4.26 -8.16
CA LEU A 33 11.21 4.17 -7.30
C LEU A 33 12.49 4.46 -8.08
N ILE A 34 13.54 4.87 -7.37
CA ILE A 34 14.89 4.98 -7.93
C ILE A 34 15.39 3.61 -8.40
N ASN A 35 16.34 3.61 -9.34
CA ASN A 35 16.84 2.37 -9.97
C ASN A 35 17.29 1.29 -8.96
N GLY A 36 17.93 1.68 -7.85
CA GLY A 36 18.37 0.73 -6.81
C GLY A 36 17.22 -0.03 -6.12
N HIS A 37 16.01 0.51 -6.14
CA HIS A 37 14.82 -0.08 -5.53
C HIS A 37 13.77 -0.51 -6.55
N LYS A 38 14.09 -0.54 -7.86
CA LYS A 38 13.13 -0.89 -8.91
C LYS A 38 12.44 -2.24 -8.69
N GLN A 39 13.15 -3.18 -8.06
CA GLN A 39 12.65 -4.52 -7.72
C GLN A 39 11.50 -4.49 -6.69
N LEU A 40 11.39 -3.40 -5.93
CA LEU A 40 10.38 -3.19 -4.89
C LEU A 40 9.16 -2.40 -5.40
N GLU A 41 9.07 -2.07 -6.70
CA GLU A 41 8.00 -1.20 -7.24
C GLU A 41 6.59 -1.68 -6.92
N THR A 42 6.39 -2.99 -6.81
CA THR A 42 5.09 -3.60 -6.51
C THR A 42 4.95 -4.02 -5.04
N ASP A 43 6.00 -3.87 -4.23
CA ASP A 43 6.01 -4.22 -2.82
C ASP A 43 6.15 -2.96 -1.95
N CYS A 44 5.02 -2.26 -1.76
CA CYS A 44 4.98 -1.09 -0.90
C CYS A 44 5.28 -1.44 0.57
N PHE A 45 5.05 -2.68 1.01
CA PHE A 45 5.27 -3.13 2.39
C PHE A 45 6.72 -3.49 2.69
N ALA A 46 7.59 -3.51 1.68
CA ALA A 46 9.03 -3.55 1.87
C ALA A 46 9.51 -2.38 2.74
N CYS A 47 8.92 -1.18 2.54
CA CYS A 47 9.27 0.02 3.28
C CYS A 47 8.17 0.48 4.24
N LEU A 48 6.89 0.31 3.88
CA LEU A 48 5.76 0.85 4.65
C LEU A 48 5.25 -0.13 5.69
N THR A 49 4.97 0.39 6.88
CA THR A 49 4.11 -0.25 7.87
C THR A 49 2.70 0.31 7.71
N THR A 50 1.71 -0.58 7.70
CA THR A 50 0.29 -0.24 7.51
C THR A 50 -0.14 0.90 8.43
N LEU A 51 -0.72 1.95 7.84
CA LEU A 51 -1.19 3.19 8.52
C LEU A 51 -0.11 4.07 9.17
N VAL A 52 1.15 3.64 9.25
CA VAL A 52 2.26 4.39 9.87
C VAL A 52 3.18 5.01 8.82
N GLY A 53 3.26 4.41 7.64
CA GLY A 53 4.16 4.84 6.58
C GLY A 53 5.52 4.16 6.69
N ALA A 54 6.56 4.78 6.11
CA ALA A 54 7.90 4.21 6.10
C ALA A 54 8.56 4.34 7.47
N THR A 55 9.32 3.33 7.89
CA THR A 55 10.06 3.37 9.16
C THR A 55 11.55 3.09 8.93
N SER A 56 12.40 3.64 9.80
CA SER A 56 13.87 3.44 9.73
C SER A 56 14.27 1.97 9.79
N GLU A 57 13.53 1.17 10.54
CA GLU A 57 13.80 -0.25 10.78
C GLU A 57 13.76 -1.04 9.47
N ARG A 58 12.86 -0.67 8.55
CA ARG A 58 12.75 -1.31 7.24
C ARG A 58 13.95 -1.01 6.35
N CYS A 59 14.48 0.22 6.43
CA CYS A 59 15.66 0.64 5.67
C CYS A 59 16.90 -0.14 6.12
N VAL A 60 17.10 -0.29 7.44
CA VAL A 60 18.32 -0.91 8.00
C VAL A 60 18.42 -2.43 7.79
N VAL A 61 17.33 -3.09 7.39
CA VAL A 61 17.38 -4.51 6.97
C VAL A 61 18.41 -4.70 5.85
N CYS A 62 18.44 -3.77 4.89
CA CYS A 62 19.37 -3.75 3.78
C CYS A 62 20.53 -2.77 4.00
N HIS A 63 20.27 -1.59 4.58
CA HIS A 63 21.27 -0.56 4.87
C HIS A 63 21.78 -0.68 6.31
N LYS A 64 22.49 -1.76 6.61
CA LYS A 64 23.04 -1.98 7.96
C LYS A 64 23.99 -0.84 8.34
N PRO A 65 23.86 -0.24 9.55
CA PRO A 65 24.84 0.68 10.08
C PRO A 65 26.21 0.01 10.20
N ALA A 66 27.27 0.78 10.03
CA ALA A 66 28.65 0.34 10.23
C ALA A 66 29.00 0.23 11.73
#